data_AF-B6GVL5-F1
#
_entry.id   AF-B6GVL5-F1
#
_cell.length_a   1.000
_cell.length_b   1.000
_cell.length_c   1.000
_cell.angle_alpha   90.00
_cell.angle_beta   90.00
_cell.angle_gamma   90.00
#
_symmetry.space_group_name_H-M   'P 1'
#
loop_
_entity.id
_entity.type
_entity.pdbx_description
1 polymer ?
#
loop_
_entity_poly.entity_id
_entity_poly.type
_entity_poly.pdbx_seq_one_letter_code
_entity_poly.pdbx_strand_id
1 'polypeptide(L)' 'RTHPSATLHNPTRVRLFQKWGWTKIATIQQTTEVFTSTLDDLEERVKEAGIEISVRQSFLTDPAVAVK' A
#
# COMPACT_ATOMS: atom_id res chain seq x y z
N ARG A 1 14.50 -0.91 -19.73
CA ARG A 1 14.59 -0.23 -18.42
C ARG A 1 15.34 -1.15 -17.46
N THR A 2 16.35 -0.67 -16.73
CA THR A 2 17.12 -1.47 -15.74
C THR A 2 16.73 -1.17 -14.29
N HIS A 3 16.00 -0.08 -14.05
CA HIS A 3 15.42 0.22 -12.73
C HIS A 3 14.17 -0.64 -12.48
N PRO A 4 14.06 -1.31 -11.31
CA PRO A 4 12.92 -2.15 -10.99
C PRO A 4 11.62 -1.34 -10.83
N SER A 5 10.48 -2.03 -10.92
CA SER A 5 9.16 -1.46 -10.66
C SER A 5 9.00 -1.07 -9.19
N ALA A 6 8.20 -0.04 -8.93
CA ALA A 6 7.82 0.36 -7.57
C ALA A 6 7.02 -0.74 -6.83
N THR A 7 6.37 -1.65 -7.57
CA THR A 7 5.63 -2.80 -7.02
C THR A 7 6.52 -3.87 -6.39
N LEU A 8 7.84 -3.85 -6.64
CA LEU A 8 8.80 -4.83 -6.11
C LEU A 8 8.76 -4.92 -4.56
N HIS A 9 8.36 -3.84 -3.90
CA HIS A 9 8.30 -3.80 -2.44
C HIS A 9 7.08 -4.54 -1.84
N ASN A 10 5.99 -4.68 -2.59
CA ASN A 10 4.73 -5.20 -2.06
C ASN A 10 4.79 -6.66 -1.60
N PRO A 11 5.45 -7.60 -2.32
CA PRO A 11 5.66 -8.95 -1.83
C PRO A 11 6.37 -9.00 -0.46
N THR A 12 7.33 -8.11 -0.25
CA THR A 12 8.06 -8.03 1.03
C THR A 12 7.16 -7.52 2.15
N ARG A 13 6.33 -6.49 1.90
CA ARG A 13 5.35 -5.98 2.88
C ARG A 13 4.36 -7.05 3.31
N VAL A 14 3.75 -7.75 2.36
CA VAL A 14 2.81 -8.86 2.65
C VAL A 14 3.49 -9.93 3.50
N ARG A 15 4.73 -10.29 3.17
CA ARG A 15 5.47 -11.29 3.97
C ARG A 15 5.75 -10.83 5.39
N LEU A 16 6.04 -9.55 5.60
CA LEU A 16 6.22 -8.96 6.94
C LEU A 16 4.91 -8.95 7.73
N PHE A 17 3.79 -8.60 7.08
CA PHE A 17 2.47 -8.63 7.71
C PHE A 17 2.11 -10.03 8.19
N GLN A 18 2.30 -11.04 7.33
CA GLN A 18 2.10 -12.44 7.68
C GLN A 18 3.02 -12.91 8.82
N LYS A 19 4.31 -12.53 8.78
CA LYS A 19 5.30 -12.92 9.79
C LYS A 19 4.90 -12.47 11.20
N TRP A 20 4.27 -11.31 11.33
CA TRP A 20 3.85 -10.75 12.62
C TRP A 20 2.35 -10.87 12.89
N GLY A 21 1.60 -11.56 12.03
CA GLY A 21 0.17 -11.79 12.21
C GLY A 21 -0.68 -10.51 12.06
N TRP A 22 -0.23 -9.52 11.30
CA TRP A 22 -1.03 -8.33 11.01
C TRP A 22 -2.06 -8.63 9.93
N THR A 23 -3.33 -8.52 10.28
CA THR A 23 -4.47 -8.84 9.40
C THR A 23 -5.26 -7.61 8.96
N LYS A 24 -4.97 -6.43 9.54
CA LYS A 24 -5.64 -5.16 9.24
C LYS A 24 -4.60 -4.06 9.13
N ILE A 25 -4.62 -3.33 8.01
CA ILE A 25 -3.67 -2.25 7.69
C ILE A 25 -4.39 -1.00 7.22
N ALA A 26 -3.70 0.14 7.29
CA ALA A 26 -4.15 1.40 6.72
C ALA A 26 -3.11 1.90 5.69
N THR A 27 -3.55 2.62 4.67
CA THR A 27 -2.68 3.19 3.64
C THR A 27 -2.92 4.69 3.49
N ILE A 28 -1.84 5.41 3.25
CA ILE A 28 -1.84 6.83 2.87
C ILE A 28 -0.92 7.00 1.67
N GLN A 29 -1.38 7.68 0.63
CA GLN A 29 -0.57 7.94 -0.57
C GLN A 29 -0.72 9.38 -1.06
N GLN A 30 0.33 9.89 -1.72
CA GLN A 30 0.17 11.07 -2.56
C GLN A 30 -0.48 10.66 -3.90
N THR A 31 -1.35 11.51 -4.46
CA THR A 31 -2.02 11.26 -5.75
C THR A 31 -1.07 11.46 -6.93
N THR A 32 -0.10 10.56 -7.08
CA THR A 32 0.81 10.46 -8.24
C THR A 32 0.65 9.06 -8.85
N GLU A 33 0.65 8.97 -10.18
CA GLU A 33 0.35 7.74 -10.93
C GLU A 33 1.20 6.52 -10.48
N VAL A 34 2.47 6.75 -10.16
CA VAL A 34 3.37 5.70 -9.67
C VAL A 34 2.92 5.15 -8.31
N PHE A 35 2.37 5.98 -7.42
CA PHE A 35 1.87 5.54 -6.13
C PHE A 35 0.51 4.86 -6.25
N THR A 36 -0.39 5.41 -7.10
CA THR A 36 -1.70 4.78 -7.37
C THR A 36 -1.52 3.35 -7.87
N SER A 37 -0.71 3.14 -8.91
CA SER A 37 -0.43 1.81 -9.44
C SER A 37 0.29 0.88 -8.45
N THR A 38 1.13 1.42 -7.57
CA THR A 38 1.78 0.64 -6.52
C THR A 38 0.79 0.22 -5.43
N LEU A 39 -0.17 1.08 -5.10
CA LEU A 39 -1.20 0.80 -4.10
C LEU A 39 -2.22 -0.21 -4.63
N ASP A 40 -2.58 -0.12 -5.92
CA ASP A 40 -3.48 -1.11 -6.55
C ASP A 40 -2.85 -2.52 -6.57
N ASP A 41 -1.56 -2.64 -6.92
CA ASP A 41 -0.82 -3.93 -6.79
C ASP A 41 -0.73 -4.40 -5.33
N LEU A 42 -0.62 -3.50 -4.36
CA LEU A 42 -0.63 -3.89 -2.94
C LEU A 42 -2.01 -4.43 -2.53
N GLU A 43 -3.09 -3.79 -2.97
CA GLU A 43 -4.48 -4.16 -2.65
C GLU A 43 -4.82 -5.57 -3.12
N GLU A 44 -4.41 -5.93 -4.34
CA GLU A 44 -4.57 -7.29 -4.87
C GLU A 44 -3.85 -8.32 -3.99
N ARG A 45 -2.58 -8.07 -3.66
CA ARG A 45 -1.76 -9.02 -2.90
C ARG A 45 -2.20 -9.19 -1.45
N VAL A 46 -2.60 -8.12 -0.78
CA VAL A 46 -3.08 -8.20 0.60
C VAL A 46 -4.42 -8.93 0.67
N LYS A 47 -5.30 -8.75 -0.33
CA LYS A 47 -6.55 -9.48 -0.45
C LYS A 47 -6.32 -10.98 -0.60
N GLU A 48 -5.39 -11.39 -1.48
CA GLU A 48 -4.99 -12.80 -1.63
C GLU A 48 -4.39 -13.38 -0.33
N ALA A 49 -3.71 -12.55 0.45
CA ALA A 49 -3.12 -12.94 1.72
C ALA A 49 -4.09 -12.90 2.92
N GLY A 50 -5.37 -12.57 2.71
CA GLY A 50 -6.37 -12.46 3.78
C GLY A 50 -6.15 -11.27 4.72
N ILE A 51 -5.51 -10.20 4.24
CA ILE A 51 -5.22 -8.97 4.97
C ILE A 51 -6.15 -7.86 4.47
N GLU A 52 -6.86 -7.21 5.38
CA GLU A 52 -7.84 -6.16 5.09
C GLU A 52 -7.18 -4.76 5.12
N ILE A 53 -7.42 -3.96 4.08
CA ILE A 53 -7.14 -2.51 4.14
C ILE A 53 -8.37 -1.84 4.77
N SER A 54 -8.26 -1.42 6.02
CA SER A 54 -9.39 -0.80 6.75
C SER A 54 -9.56 0.69 6.46
N VAL A 55 -8.48 1.36 6.09
CA VAL A 55 -8.48 2.80 5.79
C VAL A 55 -7.58 3.04 4.59
N ARG A 56 -8.09 3.79 3.60
CA ARG A 56 -7.34 4.28 2.45
C ARG A 56 -7.49 5.79 2.41
N GLN A 57 -6.38 6.50 2.54
CA GLN A 57 -6.33 7.94 2.45
C GLN A 57 -5.42 8.37 1.30
N SER A 58 -5.74 9.49 0.69
CA SER A 58 -4.88 10.12 -0.31
C SER A 58 -4.83 11.63 -0.14
N PHE A 59 -3.74 12.24 -0.58
CA PHE A 59 -3.58 13.69 -0.57
C PHE A 59 -2.88 14.17 -1.84
N LEU A 60 -3.19 15.39 -2.28
CA LEU A 60 -2.53 16.01 -3.43
C LEU A 60 -1.28 16.81 -3.01
N THR A 61 -1.43 17.63 -1.96
CA THR A 61 -0.40 18.57 -1.48
C THR A 61 -0.29 18.56 0.05
N ASP A 62 -1.38 18.83 0.77
CA ASP A 62 -1.39 18.85 2.24
C ASP A 62 -1.82 17.49 2.82
N PRO A 63 -0.94 16.76 3.53
CA PRO A 63 -1.27 15.48 4.14
C PRO A 63 -2.06 15.62 5.45
N ALA A 64 -2.17 16.82 6.05
CA ALA A 64 -2.78 16.98 7.37
C ALA A 64 -4.24 16.52 7.42
N VAL A 65 -4.99 16.64 6.32
CA VAL A 65 -6.37 16.17 6.22
C VAL A 65 -6.46 14.64 6.23
N ALA A 66 -5.49 13.96 5.64
CA ALA A 66 -5.43 12.50 5.55
C ALA A 66 -4.96 11.82 6.85
N VAL A 67 -4.38 12.60 7.78
CA VAL A 67 -3.86 12.12 9.07
C VAL A 67 -4.85 12.37 10.22
N LYS A 68 -5.79 13.29 10.05
CA LYS A 68 -6.85 13.59 11.04
C LYS A 68 -7.84 12.45 11.15
#